data_AF-A0A7V9TRK4-F1
#
_entry.id   AF-A0A7V9TRK4-F1
#
_cell.length_a   1.000
_cell.length_b   1.000
_cell.length_c   1.000
_cell.angle_alpha   90.00
_cell.angle_beta   90.00
_cell.angle_gamma   90.00
#
_symmetry.space_group_name_H-M   'P 1'
#
loop_
_entity.id
_entity.type
_entity.pdbx_description
1 polymer ?
#
loop_
_entity_poly.entity_id
_entity_poly.type
_entity_poly.pdbx_seq_one_letter_code
_entity_poly.pdbx_strand_id
1 'polypeptide(L)'
;MPRPALLYGDADVERFLAEPARSGRAPFERDRARIVHSAALRRLAGKTQVVGPSTDDFIRNRLTHTLEVAQVGRDLAHALG
;
A
#
# COMPACT_ATOMS: atom_id res chain seq x y z
N MET A 1 12.02 -14.69 6.83
CA MET A 1 12.53 -13.73 5.83
C MET A 1 13.63 -12.92 6.49
N PRO A 2 14.88 -12.92 5.99
CA PRO A 2 15.95 -12.11 6.57
C PRO A 2 15.64 -10.62 6.40
N ARG A 3 16.04 -9.81 7.39
CA ARG A 3 15.83 -8.36 7.44
C ARG A 3 16.71 -7.69 6.37
N PRO A 4 16.19 -6.88 5.42
CA PRO A 4 17.02 -6.14 4.47
C PRO A 4 17.69 -4.98 5.22
N ALA A 5 18.75 -5.27 5.96
CA ALA A 5 19.36 -4.35 6.91
C ALA A 5 20.16 -3.20 6.25
N LEU A 6 20.11 -3.04 4.92
CA LEU A 6 20.87 -2.03 4.18
C LEU A 6 20.02 -0.95 3.49
N LEU A 7 18.69 -1.10 3.39
CA LEU A 7 17.83 -0.15 2.66
C LEU A 7 17.02 0.78 3.56
N TYR A 8 16.67 0.34 4.77
CA TYR A 8 15.84 1.10 5.70
C TYR A 8 16.56 1.27 7.05
N GLY A 9 16.62 2.52 7.52
CA GLY A 9 17.19 2.91 8.81
C GLY A 9 16.12 3.19 9.87
N ASP A 10 16.58 3.68 11.03
CA ASP A 10 15.70 3.98 12.16
C ASP A 10 14.69 5.10 11.85
N ALA A 11 15.10 6.06 11.00
CA ALA A 11 14.23 7.14 10.55
C ALA A 11 13.02 6.64 9.74
N ASP A 12 13.17 5.57 8.95
CA ASP A 12 12.08 5.03 8.10
C ASP A 12 10.97 4.35 8.92
N VAL A 13 11.28 3.95 10.16
CA VAL A 13 10.35 3.28 11.07
C VAL A 13 9.88 4.17 12.21
N GLU A 14 10.39 5.40 12.28
CA GLU A 14 10.03 6.41 13.28
C GLU A 14 8.52 6.69 13.26
N ARG A 15 7.96 6.96 14.45
CA ARG A 15 6.54 7.22 14.63
C ARG A 15 6.34 8.56 15.30
N PHE A 16 5.42 9.35 14.74
CA PHE A 16 5.03 10.63 15.33
C PHE A 16 4.47 10.47 16.74
N LEU A 17 3.73 9.39 16.99
CA LEU A 17 3.27 8.99 18.32
C LEU A 17 3.98 7.72 18.74
N ALA A 18 4.44 7.68 20.00
CA ALA A 18 5.03 6.48 20.58
C ALA A 18 4.02 5.33 20.55
N GLU A 19 4.45 4.18 20.04
CA GLU A 19 3.61 2.99 19.93
C GLU A 19 4.15 1.88 20.83
N PRO A 20 3.29 1.12 21.52
CA PRO A 20 3.76 0.02 22.37
C PRO A 20 4.46 -1.04 21.52
N ALA A 21 5.50 -1.66 22.10
CA ALA A 21 6.25 -2.75 21.50
C ALA A 21 5.42 -4.04 21.45
N ARG A 22 4.44 -4.12 20.54
CA ARG A 22 3.66 -5.34 20.29
C ARG A 22 3.18 -5.42 18.85
N SER A 23 3.79 -6.34 18.10
CA SER A 23 3.13 -7.46 17.40
C SER A 23 4.23 -8.23 16.67
N GLY A 24 4.06 -9.52 16.38
CA GLY A 24 5.02 -10.31 15.59
C GLY A 24 5.18 -9.85 14.12
N ARG A 25 4.72 -8.65 13.76
CA ARG A 25 4.82 -8.04 12.44
C ARG A 25 5.92 -6.99 12.40
N ALA A 26 6.64 -6.91 11.29
CA ALA A 26 7.61 -5.87 11.02
C ALA A 26 6.94 -4.48 10.92
N PRO A 27 7.68 -3.37 11.14
CA PRO A 27 7.11 -2.02 11.11
C PRO A 27 6.30 -1.69 9.85
N PHE A 28 6.81 -2.02 8.67
CA PHE A 28 6.12 -1.76 7.39
C PHE A 28 4.90 -2.66 7.16
N GLU A 29 4.91 -3.90 7.69
CA GLU A 29 3.76 -4.79 7.64
C GLU A 29 2.59 -4.24 8.48
N ARG A 30 2.91 -3.60 9.61
CA ARG A 30 1.93 -2.93 10.45
C ARG A 30 1.28 -1.75 9.73
N ASP A 31 2.06 -0.94 9.02
CA ASP A 31 1.53 0.20 8.26
C ASP A 31 0.68 -0.24 7.07
N ARG A 32 1.13 -1.27 6.35
CA ARG A 32 0.33 -1.90 5.31
C ARG A 32 -1.03 -2.35 5.85
N ALA A 33 -1.07 -2.99 7.02
CA ALA A 33 -2.34 -3.39 7.63
C ALA A 33 -3.25 -2.18 7.93
N ARG A 34 -2.70 -1.07 8.44
CA ARG A 34 -3.47 0.17 8.69
C ARG A 34 -4.11 0.71 7.42
N ILE A 35 -3.34 0.79 6.34
CA ILE A 35 -3.83 1.29 5.04
C ILE A 35 -4.93 0.36 4.50
N VAL A 36 -4.66 -0.95 4.45
CA VAL A 36 -5.57 -1.97 3.90
C VAL A 36 -6.91 -2.00 4.65
N HIS A 37 -6.89 -1.82 5.97
CA HIS A 37 -8.10 -1.83 6.79
C HIS A 37 -8.70 -0.43 7.03
N SER A 38 -8.18 0.62 6.38
CA SER A 38 -8.68 1.98 6.57
C SER A 38 -10.05 2.18 5.91
N ALA A 39 -10.87 3.06 6.51
CA ALA A 39 -12.11 3.51 5.87
C ALA A 39 -11.83 4.32 4.59
N ALA A 40 -10.67 5.00 4.51
CA ALA A 40 -10.27 5.76 3.33
C ALA A 40 -10.07 4.86 2.11
N LEU A 41 -9.35 3.73 2.26
CA LEU A 41 -9.17 2.79 1.17
C LEU A 41 -10.49 2.18 0.71
N ARG A 42 -11.38 1.80 1.64
CA ARG A 42 -12.72 1.28 1.31
C ARG A 42 -13.54 2.27 0.49
N ARG A 43 -13.46 3.58 0.77
CA ARG A 43 -14.18 4.62 0.02
C ARG A 43 -13.73 4.72 -1.45
N LEU A 44 -12.54 4.25 -1.80
CA LEU A 44 -12.07 4.27 -3.20
C LEU A 44 -12.90 3.35 -4.11
N ALA A 45 -13.59 2.35 -3.56
CA ALA A 45 -14.50 1.50 -4.33
C ALA A 45 -15.64 2.31 -4.96
N GLY A 46 -16.06 3.40 -4.31
CA GLY A 46 -17.11 4.31 -4.81
C GLY A 46 -16.58 5.52 -5.59
N LYS A 47 -15.30 5.55 -5.96
CA LYS A 47 -14.70 6.66 -6.73
C LYS A 47 -14.31 6.16 -8.11
N THR A 48 -14.86 6.76 -9.16
CA THR A 48 -14.48 6.43 -10.53
C THR A 48 -13.06 6.91 -10.85
N GLN A 49 -12.39 6.16 -11.72
CA GLN A 49 -11.17 6.62 -12.38
C GLN A 49 -11.53 7.44 -13.64
N VAL A 50 -10.66 8.36 -14.05
CA VAL A 50 -10.87 9.20 -15.24
C VAL A 50 -11.12 8.29 -16.45
N VAL A 51 -12.27 8.46 -17.10
CA VAL A 51 -12.67 7.76 -18.32
C VAL A 51 -12.49 8.71 -19.51
N GLY A 52 -11.83 8.23 -20.57
CA GLY A 52 -11.76 8.95 -21.84
C GLY A 52 -13.08 8.82 -22.62
N PRO A 53 -13.28 9.57 -23.72
CA PRO A 53 -14.55 9.61 -24.44
C PRO A 53 -15.00 8.29 -25.10
N SER A 54 -14.16 7.24 -25.05
CA SER A 54 -14.34 5.98 -25.78
C SER A 54 -14.15 4.73 -24.90
N THR A 55 -14.32 4.83 -23.58
CA THR A 55 -13.74 3.85 -22.65
C THR A 55 -14.75 2.83 -22.11
N ASP A 56 -14.66 1.61 -22.68
CA ASP A 56 -14.74 0.26 -22.07
C ASP A 56 -15.96 -0.14 -21.21
N ASP A 57 -16.43 -1.38 -21.36
CA ASP A 57 -17.64 -1.94 -20.71
C ASP A 57 -17.51 -2.11 -19.18
N PHE A 58 -16.32 -1.85 -18.61
CA PHE A 58 -16.03 -1.97 -17.18
C PHE A 58 -15.49 -0.65 -16.61
N ILE A 59 -16.34 0.08 -15.90
CA ILE A 59 -15.93 1.28 -15.13
C ILE A 59 -14.94 0.85 -14.04
N ARG A 60 -13.63 1.10 -14.26
CA ARG A 60 -12.62 0.95 -13.20
C ARG A 60 -12.87 1.99 -12.10
N ASN A 61 -12.79 1.55 -10.85
CA ASN A 61 -12.82 2.45 -9.70
C ASN A 61 -11.38 2.67 -9.18
N ARG A 62 -11.20 3.69 -8.34
CA ARG A 62 -9.88 4.04 -7.79
C ARG A 62 -9.32 2.93 -6.89
N LEU A 63 -10.16 2.05 -6.34
CA LEU A 63 -9.70 0.92 -5.54
C LEU A 63 -9.03 -0.12 -6.44
N THR A 64 -9.68 -0.56 -7.52
CA THR A 64 -9.10 -1.56 -8.43
C THR A 64 -7.78 -1.06 -9.02
N HIS A 65 -7.74 0.20 -9.43
CA HIS A 65 -6.50 0.82 -9.89
C HIS A 65 -5.40 0.85 -8.83
N THR A 66 -5.74 1.22 -7.59
CA THR A 66 -4.78 1.24 -6.48
C THR A 66 -4.21 -0.16 -6.21
N LEU A 67 -5.03 -1.21 -6.33
CA LEU A 67 -4.58 -2.59 -6.16
C LEU A 67 -3.67 -3.05 -7.30
N GLU A 68 -3.96 -2.67 -8.55
CA GLU A 68 -3.09 -2.91 -9.72
C GLU A 68 -1.72 -2.24 -9.53
N VAL A 69 -1.70 -0.95 -9.18
CA VAL A 69 -0.46 -0.20 -8.93
C VAL A 69 0.34 -0.82 -7.78
N ALA A 70 -0.33 -1.23 -6.70
CA ALA A 70 0.33 -1.88 -5.57
C ALA A 70 0.93 -3.24 -5.95
N GLN A 71 0.36 -3.96 -6.92
CA GLN A 71 0.93 -5.20 -7.43
C GLN A 71 2.17 -4.91 -8.29
N VAL A 72 2.06 -4.01 -9.28
CA VAL A 72 3.20 -3.60 -10.12
C VAL A 72 4.36 -3.10 -9.27
N GLY A 73 4.09 -2.26 -8.26
CA GLY A 73 5.12 -1.77 -7.35
C GLY A 73 5.82 -2.88 -6.56
N ARG A 74 5.09 -3.92 -6.14
CA ARG A 74 5.69 -5.10 -5.48
C ARG A 74 6.58 -5.88 -6.44
N ASP A 75 6.13 -6.08 -7.67
CA ASP A 75 6.90 -6.82 -8.67
C ASP A 75 8.20 -6.09 -9.03
N LEU A 76 8.14 -4.76 -9.13
CA LEU A 76 9.32 -3.91 -9.31
C LEU A 76 10.26 -3.97 -8.10
N ALA A 77 9.74 -3.85 -6.87
CA ALA A 77 10.56 -3.96 -5.67
C ALA A 77 11.21 -5.35 -5.57
N HIS A 78 10.50 -6.43 -5.89
CA HIS A 78 11.09 -7.77 -5.94
C HIS A 78 12.20 -7.90 -6.98
N ALA A 79 12.08 -7.21 -8.12
CA ALA A 79 13.11 -7.21 -9.16
C ALA A 79 14.34 -6.36 -8.81
N LEU A 80 14.17 -5.29 -8.01
CA LEU A 80 15.21 -4.30 -7.75
C LEU A 80 15.86 -4.39 -6.35
N GLY A 81 15.14 -4.94 -5.37
CA GLY A 81 15.53 -4.99 -3.95
C GLY A 81 14.96 -3.81 -3.17
#